data_AF-A0A0V0YWL5-F1
#
_entry.id   AF-A0A0V0YWL5-F1
#
_cell.length_a   1.000
_cell.length_b   1.000
_cell.length_c   1.000
_cell.angle_alpha   90.00
_cell.angle_beta   90.00
_cell.angle_gamma   90.00
#
_symmetry.space_group_name_H-M   'P 1'
#
loop_
_entity.id
_entity.type
_entity.pdbx_description
1 polymer ?
#
loop_
_entity_poly.entity_id
_entity_poly.type
_entity_poly.pdbx_seq_one_letter_code
_entity_poly.pdbx_strand_id
1 'polypeptide(L)' 'MLVDTGSAVTLADERFMRHLKTMRDVPKPLIRLETASGIELEITNACVTEIVLGKSVTVQHTVLF' A
#
# COMPACT_ATOMS: atom_id res chain seq x y z
N MET A 1 6.46 -10.58 -6.20
CA MET A 1 5.89 -9.75 -5.13
C MET A 1 6.50 -10.21 -3.81
N LEU A 2 6.95 -9.28 -2.96
CA LEU A 2 7.42 -9.59 -1.61
C LEU A 2 6.23 -9.47 -0.64
N VAL A 3 6.12 -10.40 0.30
CA VAL A 3 5.10 -10.36 1.36
C VAL A 3 5.80 -9.94 2.64
N ASP A 4 5.43 -8.75 3.14
CA ASP A 4 5.93 -8.22 4.40
C ASP A 4 4.76 -8.15 5.40
N THR A 5 4.75 -9.07 6.36
CA THR A 5 3.71 -9.12 7.41
C THR A 5 3.90 -8.08 8.51
N GLY A 6 5.06 -7.40 8.54
CA GLY A 6 5.34 -6.32 9.49
C GLY A 6 4.86 -4.95 9.01
N SER A 7 4.58 -4.80 7.72
CA SER A 7 4.12 -3.53 7.16
C SER A 7 2.61 -3.33 7.32
N ALA A 8 2.21 -2.13 7.73
CA ALA A 8 0.81 -1.72 7.80
C ALA A 8 0.23 -1.30 6.45
N VAL A 9 1.05 -1.20 5.40
CA VAL A 9 0.63 -0.80 4.05
C VAL A 9 1.30 -1.65 2.98
N THR A 10 0.64 -1.75 1.81
CA THR A 10 1.27 -2.32 0.61
C THR A 10 1.94 -1.21 -0.19
N LEU A 11 3.24 -1.32 -0.42
CA LEU A 11 3.98 -0.44 -1.31
C LEU A 11 4.04 -1.06 -2.71
N ALA A 12 3.75 -0.25 -3.72
CA ALA A 12 3.80 -0.65 -5.12
C ALA A 12 4.51 0.43 -5.93
N ASP A 13 5.34 -0.01 -6.89
CA ASP A 13 5.92 0.89 -7.88
C ASP A 13 4.81 1.46 -8.76
N GLU A 14 4.89 2.74 -9.12
CA GLU A 14 3.88 3.40 -9.95
C GLU A 14 3.66 2.67 -11.29
N ARG A 15 4.70 2.08 -11.87
CA ARG A 15 4.59 1.31 -13.13
C ARG A 15 3.69 0.09 -12.97
N PHE A 16 3.67 -0.52 -11.79
CA PHE A 16 2.74 -1.61 -11.48
C PHE A 16 1.30 -1.09 -11.38
N MET A 17 1.12 0.08 -10.76
CA MET A 17 -0.19 0.70 -10.57
C MET A 17 -0.87 1.13 -11.88
N ARG A 18 -0.11 1.41 -12.96
CA ARG A 18 -0.67 1.83 -14.26
C ARG A 18 -1.63 0.82 -14.88
N HIS A 19 -1.49 -0.46 -14.53
CA HIS A 19 -2.33 -1.54 -15.06
C HIS A 19 -3.38 -2.03 -14.08
N LEU A 20 -3.42 -1.45 -12.86
CA LEU A 20 -4.37 -1.81 -11.84
C LEU A 20 -5.56 -0.87 -11.83
N LYS A 21 -6.73 -1.42 -11.49
CA LYS A 21 -7.94 -0.62 -11.31
C LYS A 21 -7.88 0.07 -9.97
N THR A 22 -7.82 1.40 -9.99
CA THR A 22 -8.09 2.20 -8.79
C THR A 22 -9.57 2.09 -8.45
N MET A 23 -9.87 1.64 -7.23
CA MET A 23 -11.23 1.62 -6.69
C MET A 23 -11.59 2.94 -6.02
N ARG A 24 -10.62 3.55 -5.34
CA ARG A 24 -10.79 4.84 -4.63
C ARG A 24 -9.44 5.50 -4.38
N ASP A 25 -9.32 6.79 -4.64
CA ASP A 25 -8.13 7.56 -4.25
C ASP A 25 -8.11 7.90 -2.76
N VAL A 26 -6.92 7.93 -2.17
CA VAL A 26 -6.67 8.30 -0.77
C VAL A 26 -5.86 9.60 -0.74
N PRO A 27 -6.32 10.64 -0.01
CA PRO A 27 -5.57 11.88 0.12
C PRO A 27 -4.17 11.66 0.70
N LYS A 28 -3.14 12.19 0.03
CA LYS A 28 -1.74 12.19 0.48
C LYS A 28 -1.51 12.66 1.93
N PRO A 29 -2.13 13.74 2.45
CA PRO A 29 -1.83 14.22 3.80
C PRO A 29 -2.20 13.24 4.92
N LEU A 30 -2.92 12.15 4.61
CA LEU A 30 -3.32 11.15 5.59
C LEU A 30 -2.23 10.11 5.91
N ILE A 31 -1.14 10.05 5.14
CA ILE A 31 -0.15 8.98 5.26
C ILE A 31 1.26 9.58 5.30
N ARG A 32 2.01 9.24 6.35
CA ARG A 32 3.45 9.46 6.45
C ARG A 32 4.13 8.11 6.60
N LEU A 33 5.18 7.88 5.85
CA LEU A 33 5.93 6.62 5.85
C LEU A 33 7.40 6.93 6.08
N GLU A 34 8.05 6.12 6.91
CA GLU A 34 9.48 6.21 7.17
C GLU A 34 10.13 4.86 6.84
N THR A 35 11.33 4.91 6.25
CA THR A 35 12.14 3.72 6.08
C THR A 35 12.69 3.24 7.42
N ALA A 36 13.19 2.01 7.47
CA ALA A 36 13.91 1.51 8.64
C ALA A 36 15.14 2.36 9.03
N SER A 37 15.65 3.20 8.13
CA SER A 37 16.73 4.16 8.40
C SER A 37 16.23 5.53 8.87
N GLY A 38 14.93 5.70 9.14
CA GLY A 38 14.31 6.95 9.58
C GLY A 38 14.18 8.02 8.50
N ILE A 39 14.23 7.63 7.22
CA ILE A 39 14.06 8.58 6.10
C ILE A 39 12.59 8.59 5.72
N GLU A 40 11.98 9.77 5.66
CA GLU A 40 10.61 9.93 5.17
C GLU A 40 10.53 9.56 3.68
N LEU A 41 9.62 8.63 3.37
CA LEU A 41 9.34 8.17 2.01
C LEU A 41 8.35 9.12 1.35
N GLU A 42 8.75 9.66 0.19
CA GLU A 42 7.85 10.48 -0.62
C GLU A 42 6.73 9.62 -1.22
N ILE A 43 5.48 9.97 -0.92
CA ILE A 43 4.29 9.29 -1.44
C ILE A 43 3.77 10.04 -2.67
N THR A 44 3.94 9.42 -3.84
CA THR A 44 3.50 10.00 -5.11
C THR A 44 2.00 9.81 -5.35
N ASN A 45 1.43 8.69 -4.90
CA ASN A 45 0.00 8.41 -4.94
C ASN A 45 -0.40 7.40 -3.84
N ALA A 46 -1.66 7.43 -3.43
CA ALA A 46 -2.24 6.46 -2.51
C ALA A 46 -3.66 6.13 -2.95
N CYS A 47 -4.00 4.84 -3.04
CA CYS A 47 -5.33 4.42 -3.44
C CYS A 47 -5.70 3.06 -2.85
N VAL A 48 -7.00 2.74 -2.89
CA VAL A 48 -7.53 1.40 -2.69
C VAL A 48 -7.59 0.74 -4.06
N THR A 49 -6.98 -0.43 -4.19
CA THR A 49 -7.00 -1.23 -5.42
C THR A 49 -7.18 -2.71 -5.08
N GLU A 50 -7.72 -3.46 -6.03
CA GLU A 50 -7.84 -4.92 -5.93
C GLU A 50 -6.56 -5.58 -6.44
N ILE A 51 -5.99 -6.48 -5.65
CA ILE A 51 -4.81 -7.25 -6.03
C ILE A 51 -5.15 -8.74 -5.94
N VAL A 52 -5.11 -9.44 -7.08
CA VAL A 52 -5.39 -10.88 -7.14
C VAL A 52 -4.07 -11.66 -7.09
N LEU A 53 -3.84 -12.36 -5.98
CA LEU A 53 -2.68 -13.21 -5.76
C LEU A 53 -3.12 -14.68 -5.69
N GLY A 54 -3.28 -15.31 -6.86
CA GLY A 54 -3.73 -16.71 -6.92
C GLY A 54 -5.10 -16.92 -6.25
N LYS A 55 -5.23 -17.98 -5.42
CA LYS A 55 -6.45 -18.24 -4.64
C LYS A 55 -6.53 -17.25 -3.45
N SER A 56 -7.14 -16.09 -3.70
CA SER A 56 -7.65 -15.10 -2.74
C SER A 56 -6.80 -14.87 -1.48
N VAL A 57 -6.00 -13.79 -1.47
CA VAL A 57 -5.35 -13.31 -0.24
C VAL A 57 -6.31 -12.35 0.47
N THR A 58 -6.78 -12.72 1.66
CA THR A 58 -7.54 -11.84 2.55
C THR A 58 -6.55 -11.11 3.46
N VAL A 59 -6.40 -9.80 3.28
CA VAL A 59 -5.62 -8.97 4.20
C VAL A 59 -6.56 -8.46 5.29
N GLN A 60 -6.33 -8.87 6.54
CA GLN A 60 -7.04 -8.37 7.71
C GLN A 60 -6.18 -7.28 8.37
N HIS A 61 -6.65 -6.03 8.32
CA HIS A 61 -6.07 -4.95 9.12
C HIS A 61 -6.80 -4.85 10.46
N THR A 62 -6.08 -5.05 11.56
CA THR A 62 -6.53 -4.66 12.89
C THR A 62 -6.07 -3.23 13.14
N VAL A 63 -7.01 -2.29 13.21
CA VAL A 63 -6.73 -0.93 13.70
C VAL A 63 -6.76 -0.99 15.23
N LEU A 64 -5.60 -0.80 15.86
CA LEU A 64 -5.52 -0.58 17.30
C LEU A 64 -5.59 0.93 17.55
N PHE A 65 -6.52 1.35 18.41
CA PHE A 65 -6.68 2.74 18.87
C PHE A 65 -5.72 3.04 20.01
#